data_AF-A0A165GUT7-F1
#
_entry.id   AF-A0A165GUT7-F1
#
_cell.length_a   1.000
_cell.length_b   1.000
_cell.length_c   1.000
_cell.angle_alpha   90.00
_cell.angle_beta   90.00
_cell.angle_gamma   90.00
#
_symmetry.space_group_name_H-M   'P 1'
#
loop_
_entity.id
_entity.type
_entity.pdbx_description
1 polymer ?
#
loop_
_entity_poly.entity_id
_entity_poly.type
_entity_poly.pdbx_seq_one_letter_code
_entity_poly.pdbx_strand_id
1 'polypeptide(L)'
;MIQEEIYEGYRLPKGAMILGSAWAMTRDPDMYPNPEAFMPERHLSADGKTLLGAERGREVFGFGRRVCTGMHLAEASIFAFL
;
A
#
# COMPACT_ATOMS: atom_id res chain seq x y z
N MET A 1 -11.11 -17.31 -1.71
CA MET A 1 -12.00 -16.93 -2.83
C MET A 1 -13.35 -17.60 -2.65
N ILE A 2 -14.46 -16.88 -2.87
CA ILE A 2 -15.83 -17.46 -2.72
C ILE A 2 -16.26 -18.31 -3.92
N GLN A 3 -15.61 -18.11 -5.07
CA GLN A 3 -15.81 -18.83 -6.31
C GLN A 3 -14.46 -19.03 -7.02
N GLU A 4 -14.45 -19.83 -8.07
CA GLU A 4 -13.29 -20.00 -8.94
C GLU A 4 -13.25 -18.88 -9.99
N GLU A 5 -12.06 -18.33 -10.22
CA GLU A 5 -11.84 -17.22 -11.15
C GLU A 5 -10.55 -17.43 -11.96
N ILE A 6 -10.46 -16.77 -13.12
CA ILE A 6 -9.21 -16.64 -13.88
C ILE A 6 -8.79 -15.17 -13.81
N TYR A 7 -7.59 -14.93 -13.33
CA TYR A 7 -7.02 -13.59 -13.21
C TYR A 7 -5.65 -13.56 -13.88
N GLU A 8 -5.44 -12.67 -14.85
CA GLU A 8 -4.18 -12.55 -15.59
C GLU A 8 -3.66 -13.90 -16.15
N GLY A 9 -4.59 -14.77 -16.58
CA GLY A 9 -4.27 -16.12 -17.07
C GLY A 9 -4.02 -17.17 -15.99
N TYR A 10 -4.00 -16.79 -14.71
CA TYR A 10 -3.86 -17.71 -13.58
C TYR A 10 -5.24 -18.18 -13.09
N ARG A 11 -5.40 -19.49 -12.95
CA ARG A 11 -6.57 -20.09 -12.30
C ARG A 11 -6.48 -19.90 -10.79
N LEU A 12 -7.47 -19.25 -10.20
CA LEU A 12 -7.64 -19.03 -8.77
C LEU A 12 -8.76 -19.93 -8.23
N PRO A 13 -8.44 -21.06 -7.58
CA PRO A 13 -9.47 -21.99 -7.12
C PRO A 13 -10.38 -21.40 -6.05
N LYS A 14 -11.63 -21.85 -6.01
CA LYS A 14 -12.54 -21.60 -4.88
C LYS A 14 -11.86 -22.03 -3.58
N GLY A 15 -11.93 -21.20 -2.55
CA GLY A 15 -11.30 -21.44 -1.25
C GLY A 15 -9.83 -21.00 -1.16
N ALA A 16 -9.15 -20.66 -2.26
CA ALA A 16 -7.78 -20.17 -2.21
C ALA A 16 -7.64 -18.88 -1.37
N MET A 17 -6.54 -18.75 -0.63
CA MET A 17 -6.17 -17.52 0.08
C MET A 17 -5.30 -16.67 -0.82
N ILE A 18 -5.63 -15.38 -0.94
CA ILE A 18 -4.83 -14.41 -1.68
C ILE A 18 -4.20 -13.45 -0.68
N LEU A 19 -2.87 -13.34 -0.74
CA LEU A 19 -2.08 -12.50 0.16
C LEU A 19 -1.41 -11.40 -0.67
N GLY A 20 -1.80 -10.15 -0.44
CA GLY A 20 -1.11 -8.99 -1.00
C GLY A 20 0.18 -8.74 -0.24
N SER A 21 1.33 -8.88 -0.90
CA SER A 21 2.64 -8.64 -0.28
C SER A 21 2.93 -7.15 -0.20
N ALA A 22 2.45 -6.50 0.87
CA ALA A 22 2.75 -5.08 1.13
C ALA A 22 4.26 -4.82 1.23
N TRP A 23 5.02 -5.81 1.70
CA TRP A 23 6.47 -5.77 1.67
C TRP A 23 6.93 -5.66 0.19
N ALA A 24 6.71 -6.67 -0.66
CA ALA A 24 7.18 -6.59 -2.05
C ALA A 24 6.74 -5.31 -2.81
N MET A 25 5.50 -4.85 -2.62
CA MET A 25 5.00 -3.62 -3.26
C MET A 25 5.77 -2.36 -2.83
N THR A 26 6.10 -2.23 -1.54
CA THR A 26 6.81 -1.04 -1.01
C THR A 26 8.30 -1.02 -1.35
N ARG A 27 8.85 -2.06 -1.99
CA ARG A 27 10.21 -2.02 -2.56
C ARG A 27 10.30 -2.51 -3.99
N ASP A 28 9.23 -2.35 -4.73
CA ASP A 28 9.33 -2.37 -6.18
C ASP A 28 10.21 -1.18 -6.63
N PRO A 29 11.38 -1.41 -7.25
CA PRO A 29 12.27 -0.34 -7.66
C PRO A 29 11.69 0.54 -8.78
N ASP A 30 10.71 0.05 -9.54
CA ASP A 30 10.04 0.83 -10.58
C ASP A 30 9.10 1.89 -9.99
N MET A 31 8.53 1.61 -8.81
CA MET A 31 7.69 2.54 -8.06
C MET A 31 8.48 3.35 -7.02
N TYR A 32 9.44 2.70 -6.36
CA TYR A 32 10.25 3.26 -5.28
C TYR A 32 11.75 3.11 -5.59
N PRO A 33 12.34 4.04 -6.38
CA PRO A 33 13.78 4.00 -6.65
C PRO A 33 14.59 4.06 -5.36
N ASN A 34 15.65 3.24 -5.24
CA ASN A 34 16.43 3.04 -4.01
C ASN A 34 15.55 2.66 -2.80
N PRO A 35 14.84 1.54 -2.85
CA PRO A 35 13.75 1.26 -1.90
C PRO A 35 14.20 0.93 -0.47
N GLU A 36 15.47 0.59 -0.26
CA GLU A 36 16.05 0.39 1.08
C GLU A 36 16.55 1.70 1.72
N ALA A 37 16.58 2.81 0.95
CA ALA A 37 17.00 4.11 1.46
C ALA A 37 15.83 4.81 2.16
N PHE A 38 16.06 5.27 3.39
CA PHE A 38 15.11 6.13 4.09
C PHE A 38 15.10 7.53 3.47
N MET A 39 14.10 7.81 2.63
CA MET A 39 13.96 9.07 1.88
C MET A 39 12.53 9.61 2.06
N PRO A 40 12.20 10.30 3.17
CA PRO A 40 10.86 10.81 3.45
C PRO A 40 10.27 11.69 2.34
N GLU A 41 11.13 12.44 1.66
CA GLU A 41 10.78 13.36 0.57
C GLU A 41 10.11 12.67 -0.62
N ARG A 42 10.27 11.34 -0.78
CA ARG A 42 9.60 10.59 -1.87
C ARG A 42 8.07 10.59 -1.76
N HIS A 43 7.53 10.95 -0.59
CA HIS A 43 6.10 11.05 -0.36
C HIS A 43 5.58 12.49 -0.49
N LEU A 44 6.43 13.41 -0.98
CA LEU A 44 6.10 14.81 -1.21
C LEU A 44 6.12 15.13 -2.71
N SER A 45 5.20 16.00 -3.15
CA SER A 45 5.25 16.63 -4.46
C SER A 45 6.36 17.67 -4.53
N ALA A 46 6.68 18.14 -5.74
CA ALA A 46 7.71 19.15 -5.98
C ALA A 46 7.46 20.48 -5.23
N ASP A 47 6.21 20.81 -4.90
CA ASP A 47 5.82 21.97 -4.10
C ASP A 47 5.75 21.67 -2.58
N GLY A 48 6.24 20.51 -2.15
CA GLY A 48 6.36 20.10 -0.75
C GLY A 48 5.05 19.62 -0.11
N LYS A 49 3.98 19.42 -0.88
CA LYS A 49 2.72 18.88 -0.37
C LYS A 49 2.77 17.36 -0.34
N THR A 50 1.98 16.73 0.53
CA THR A 50 1.85 15.28 0.55
C THR A 50 1.24 14.77 -0.77
N LEU A 51 1.83 13.74 -1.35
CA LEU A 51 1.29 13.07 -2.53
C LEU A 51 -0.09 12.46 -2.25
N LEU A 52 -0.92 12.34 -3.29
CA LEU A 52 -2.28 11.80 -3.23
C LEU A 52 -2.35 10.44 -3.93
N GLY A 53 -3.40 9.67 -3.63
CA GLY A 53 -3.61 8.36 -4.27
C GLY A 53 -2.59 7.31 -3.83
N ALA A 54 -2.14 6.47 -4.76
CA ALA A 54 -1.20 5.37 -4.49
C ALA A 54 0.17 5.88 -4.03
N GLU A 55 0.62 7.03 -4.54
CA GLU A 55 1.92 7.64 -4.19
C GLU A 55 1.99 8.14 -2.74
N ARG A 56 0.84 8.15 -2.04
CA ARG A 56 0.76 8.47 -0.62
C ARG A 56 1.29 7.36 0.29
N GLY A 57 1.59 6.16 -0.22
CA GLY A 57 2.16 5.06 0.56
C GLY A 57 1.17 4.43 1.56
N ARG A 58 -0.13 4.53 1.31
CA ARG A 58 -1.19 4.05 2.21
C ARG A 58 -1.55 2.58 2.05
N GLU A 59 -0.98 1.91 1.06
CA GLU A 59 -1.11 0.47 0.80
C GLU A 59 -0.74 -0.39 2.02
N VAL A 60 0.08 0.13 2.94
CA VAL A 60 0.41 -0.51 4.22
C VAL A 60 -0.80 -0.68 5.15
N PHE A 61 -1.86 0.11 4.95
CA PHE A 61 -3.13 -0.02 5.65
C PHE A 61 -4.10 -1.00 4.97
N GLY A 62 -3.69 -1.64 3.88
CA GLY A 62 -4.50 -2.59 3.12
C GLY A 62 -5.35 -1.93 2.02
N PHE A 63 -6.33 -2.69 1.51
CA PHE A 63 -6.99 -2.37 0.24
C PHE A 63 -8.51 -2.57 0.28
N GLY A 64 -9.20 -1.79 -0.56
CA GLY A 64 -10.63 -1.95 -0.83
C GLY A 64 -11.52 -1.89 0.42
N ARG A 65 -12.58 -2.70 0.44
CA ARG A 65 -13.56 -2.71 1.56
C ARG A 65 -13.00 -3.18 2.90
N ARG A 66 -11.77 -3.72 2.93
CA ARG A 66 -11.12 -4.25 4.13
C ARG A 66 -9.88 -3.43 4.51
N VAL A 67 -9.72 -2.23 3.96
CA VAL A 67 -8.72 -1.25 4.39
C VAL A 67 -8.90 -0.93 5.88
N CYS A 68 -7.79 -0.65 6.57
CA CYS A 68 -7.78 -0.32 7.99
C CYS A 68 -8.69 0.89 8.27
N THR A 69 -9.77 0.66 9.03
CA THR A 69 -10.69 1.72 9.46
C THR A 69 -10.04 2.71 10.43
N GLY A 70 -8.96 2.31 11.11
CA GLY A 70 -8.20 3.13 12.04
C GLY A 70 -7.09 3.96 11.39
N MET A 71 -6.92 3.94 10.06
CA MET A 71 -5.78 4.61 9.39
C MET A 71 -5.65 6.10 9.74
N HIS A 72 -6.77 6.82 9.82
CA HIS A 72 -6.78 8.25 10.14
C HIS A 72 -6.42 8.51 11.60
N LEU A 73 -6.87 7.65 12.52
CA LEU A 73 -6.49 7.72 13.91
C LEU A 73 -5.00 7.44 14.08
N ALA A 74 -4.47 6.42 13.40
CA ALA A 74 -3.06 6.08 13.46
C ALA A 74 -2.17 7.23 12.94
N GLU A 75 -2.49 7.79 11.77
CA GLU A 75 -1.79 8.94 11.21
C GLU A 75 -1.84 10.15 12.15
N ALA A 76 -3.02 10.50 12.66
CA ALA A 76 -3.18 11.62 13.58
C ALA A 76 -2.42 11.41 14.90
N SER A 77 -2.41 10.17 15.40
CA SER A 77 -1.70 9.83 16.63
C SER A 77 -0.19 9.95 16.44
N ILE A 78 0.37 9.36 15.37
CA ILE A 78 1.80 9.48 15.06
C ILE A 78 2.19 10.95 14.90
N PHE A 79 1.40 11.72 14.15
CA PHE A 79 1.67 13.15 13.96
C PHE A 79 1.58 13.98 15.25
N ALA A 80 0.72 13.59 16.20
CA ALA A 80 0.59 14.30 17.48
C ALA A 80 1.75 14.02 18.46
N PHE A 81 2.42 12.87 18.32
CA PHE A 81 3.50 12.45 19.22
C PHE A 81 4.91 12.64 18.64
N LEU A 82 5.04 12.97 17.36
CA LEU A 82 6.28 13.39 16.71
C LEU A 82 6.40 14.92 16.72
#